data_AF-A0A9W9JC89-F1
#
_entry.id   AF-A0A9W9JC89-F1
#
_cell.length_a   1.000
_cell.length_b   1.000
_cell.length_c   1.000
_cell.angle_alpha   90.00
_cell.angle_beta   90.00
_cell.angle_gamma   90.00
#
_symmetry.space_group_name_H-M   'P 1'
#
loop_
_entity.id
_entity.type
_entity.pdbx_description
1 polymer ?
#
loop_
_entity_poly.entity_id
_entity_poly.type
_entity_poly.pdbx_seq_one_letter_code
_entity_poly.pdbx_strand_id
1 'polypeptide(L)'
;MPVGQYIEREASGSKSQFAPGHKIPIQHLTKPGLQSDMGEPKPVSTHIPTEDYGYQTYKAAGKLQGKNAIITGGDSGIGRAVAILFAMEGASSLIVYLPEEESDAQVTKKRVEECGQQCHTIALDIRKKENCQKIINMALEKMGSIDILVNNAAFQDMLSDISEIDESQWEKSFETNIYSFFYLAKYCLVHMKQGATIINCASVNPYIGRGDLLDYTSTKGAIVAFTRALSNQQLKKGIRVNCVCPGPIWTPLIPATMQTEAMEQFHAVPMGRPGQPSEVATCFVFLASQDSSYISGQCLHPNGGMMVNG
;
A
#
# COMPACT_ATOMS: atom_id res chain seq x y z
N MET A 1 -5.91 -16.63 25.56
CA MET A 1 -5.41 -17.94 25.08
C MET A 1 -4.00 -17.71 24.55
N PRO A 2 -3.02 -18.58 24.87
CA PRO A 2 -1.62 -18.24 24.67
C PRO A 2 -1.29 -18.14 23.18
N VAL A 3 -0.57 -17.08 22.85
CA VAL A 3 0.03 -16.77 21.54
C VAL A 3 0.74 -18.02 21.05
N GLY A 4 0.26 -18.60 19.95
CA GLY A 4 0.86 -19.78 19.34
C GLY A 4 2.34 -19.54 19.06
N GLN A 5 3.15 -20.53 19.39
CA GLN A 5 4.59 -20.57 19.10
C GLN A 5 4.81 -20.38 17.59
N TYR A 6 5.18 -19.16 17.19
CA TYR A 6 5.78 -18.92 15.88
C TYR A 6 7.22 -19.42 15.95
N ILE A 7 7.43 -20.69 15.63
CA ILE A 7 8.78 -21.25 15.49
C ILE A 7 9.43 -20.55 14.29
N GLU A 8 10.40 -19.69 14.61
CA GLU A 8 11.39 -19.13 13.68
C GLU A 8 12.04 -20.29 12.92
N ARG A 9 11.97 -20.27 11.59
CA ARG A 9 13.01 -20.92 10.81
C ARG A 9 14.13 -19.92 10.67
N GLU A 10 15.30 -20.24 11.19
CA GLU A 10 16.55 -19.65 10.71
C GLU A 10 16.66 -19.97 9.22
N ALA A 11 16.31 -19.01 8.38
CA ALA A 11 16.64 -19.08 6.97
C ALA A 11 18.10 -18.63 6.81
N SER A 12 19.04 -19.50 7.16
CA SER A 12 20.43 -19.37 6.74
C SER A 12 20.52 -19.71 5.25
N GLY A 13 20.73 -18.72 4.38
CA GLY A 13 21.00 -19.01 2.97
C GLY A 13 20.97 -17.84 2.00
N SER A 14 21.93 -17.86 1.06
CA SER A 14 22.21 -16.89 0.00
C SER A 14 21.15 -16.76 -1.13
N LYS A 15 19.88 -17.10 -0.86
CA LYS A 15 18.75 -17.06 -1.83
C LYS A 15 17.56 -16.21 -1.36
N SER A 16 17.71 -15.48 -0.26
CA SER A 16 16.66 -14.61 0.29
C SER A 16 16.32 -13.46 -0.66
N GLN A 17 15.03 -13.15 -0.83
CA GLN A 17 14.59 -11.92 -1.51
C GLN A 17 15.06 -10.65 -0.80
N PHE A 18 15.49 -10.76 0.46
CA PHE A 18 15.98 -9.67 1.28
C PHE A 18 17.51 -9.47 1.22
N ALA A 19 18.22 -10.35 0.52
CA ALA A 19 19.67 -10.22 0.35
C ALA A 19 20.02 -9.14 -0.70
N PRO A 20 21.06 -8.32 -0.47
CA PRO A 20 21.62 -7.45 -1.50
C PRO A 20 21.99 -8.24 -2.75
N GLY A 21 21.76 -7.66 -3.93
CA GLY A 21 22.01 -8.30 -5.22
C GLY A 21 20.90 -9.26 -5.66
N HIS A 22 19.82 -9.43 -4.88
CA HIS A 22 18.66 -10.18 -5.32
C HIS A 22 18.04 -9.54 -6.57
N LYS A 23 17.90 -10.34 -7.63
CA LYS A 23 17.28 -9.95 -8.89
C LYS A 23 16.01 -10.76 -9.11
N ILE A 24 14.99 -10.08 -9.61
CA ILE A 24 13.70 -10.68 -9.90
C ILE A 24 13.68 -11.05 -11.39
N PRO A 25 13.29 -12.28 -11.75
CA PRO A 25 13.09 -12.65 -13.15
C PRO A 25 12.04 -11.75 -13.82
N ILE A 26 12.36 -11.30 -15.03
CA ILE A 26 11.44 -10.50 -15.85
C ILE A 26 10.22 -11.34 -16.20
N GLN A 27 9.05 -10.73 -16.05
CA GLN A 27 7.77 -11.33 -16.40
C GLN A 27 6.80 -10.21 -16.80
N HIS A 28 5.81 -10.56 -17.60
CA HIS A 28 4.80 -9.61 -18.10
C HIS A 28 3.42 -10.14 -17.75
N LEU A 29 2.57 -9.27 -17.21
CA LEU A 29 1.18 -9.58 -16.87
C LEU A 29 0.21 -8.65 -17.59
N THR A 30 -1.01 -9.10 -17.77
CA THR A 30 -2.09 -8.22 -18.23
C THR A 30 -2.59 -7.38 -17.06
N LYS A 31 -2.75 -6.06 -17.27
CA LYS A 31 -3.31 -5.13 -16.26
C LYS A 31 -4.71 -5.60 -15.78
N PRO A 32 -5.03 -5.44 -14.48
CA PRO A 32 -4.25 -4.76 -13.45
C PRO A 32 -3.05 -5.58 -12.91
N GLY A 33 -2.98 -6.87 -13.26
CA GLY A 33 -1.96 -7.81 -12.83
C GLY A 33 -2.40 -8.55 -11.57
N LEU A 34 -2.45 -9.88 -11.63
CA LEU A 34 -2.77 -10.72 -10.48
C LEU A 34 -1.49 -11.18 -9.78
N GLN A 35 -1.43 -11.03 -8.46
CA GLN A 35 -0.33 -11.60 -7.66
C GLN A 35 -0.32 -13.12 -7.70
N SER A 36 -1.49 -13.73 -7.90
CA SER A 36 -1.61 -15.17 -8.11
C SER A 36 -0.91 -15.65 -9.39
N ASP A 37 -0.90 -14.82 -10.45
CA ASP A 37 -0.27 -15.11 -11.75
C ASP A 37 1.23 -14.80 -11.81
N MET A 38 1.77 -14.11 -10.80
CA MET A 38 3.21 -13.85 -10.73
C MET A 38 4.01 -15.16 -10.58
N GLY A 39 5.04 -15.30 -11.38
CA GLY A 39 6.07 -16.35 -11.25
C GLY A 39 6.94 -16.13 -10.01
N GLU A 40 7.76 -17.12 -9.68
CA GLU A 40 8.65 -17.02 -8.51
C GLU A 40 9.81 -16.01 -8.75
N PRO A 41 10.20 -15.25 -7.71
CA PRO A 41 9.63 -15.29 -6.37
C PRO A 41 8.35 -14.45 -6.23
N LYS A 42 7.39 -14.89 -5.41
CA LYS A 42 6.18 -14.10 -5.10
C LYS A 42 6.43 -12.97 -4.08
N PRO A 43 5.65 -11.87 -4.14
CA PRO A 43 5.73 -10.80 -3.14
C PRO A 43 5.48 -11.26 -1.70
N VAL A 44 6.33 -10.83 -0.77
CA VAL A 44 6.25 -11.21 0.65
C VAL A 44 5.36 -10.27 1.43
N SER A 45 4.35 -10.81 2.13
CA SER A 45 3.37 -9.99 2.88
C SER A 45 3.54 -10.00 4.39
N THR A 46 4.28 -10.94 4.98
CA THR A 46 4.34 -11.11 6.46
C THR A 46 5.73 -11.28 7.05
N HIS A 47 6.77 -11.46 6.23
CA HIS A 47 8.13 -11.62 6.74
C HIS A 47 8.94 -10.33 6.55
N ILE A 48 9.83 -10.05 7.50
CA ILE A 48 10.76 -8.92 7.51
C ILE A 48 12.19 -9.45 7.60
N PRO A 49 13.20 -8.71 7.09
CA PRO A 49 14.59 -9.16 7.15
C PRO A 49 15.11 -9.32 8.58
N THR A 50 16.05 -10.25 8.76
CA THR A 50 16.92 -10.36 9.95
C THR A 50 18.29 -9.73 9.67
N GLU A 51 19.11 -9.56 10.71
CA GLU A 51 20.43 -8.90 10.62
C GLU A 51 21.39 -9.60 9.63
N ASP A 52 21.22 -10.90 9.42
CA ASP A 52 21.99 -11.74 8.51
C ASP A 52 21.37 -11.88 7.10
N TYR A 53 20.44 -10.99 6.74
CA TYR A 53 19.67 -11.02 5.48
C TYR A 53 18.75 -12.26 5.30
N GLY A 54 18.55 -13.03 6.37
CA GLY A 54 17.46 -13.99 6.48
C GLY A 54 16.10 -13.28 6.60
N TYR A 55 15.11 -13.97 7.14
CA TYR A 55 13.79 -13.38 7.38
C TYR A 55 13.09 -14.03 8.56
N GLN A 56 12.28 -13.23 9.25
CA GLN A 56 11.40 -13.67 10.32
C GLN A 56 9.98 -13.16 10.07
N THR A 57 8.99 -13.85 10.63
CA THR A 57 7.61 -13.35 10.63
C THR A 57 7.54 -12.06 11.44
N TYR A 58 6.79 -11.08 10.93
CA TYR A 58 6.49 -9.83 11.64
C TYR A 58 5.91 -10.13 13.03
N LYS A 59 6.44 -9.46 14.07
CA LYS A 59 6.03 -9.64 15.46
C LYS A 59 5.06 -8.52 15.85
N ALA A 60 3.78 -8.84 15.88
CA ALA A 60 2.74 -7.90 16.28
C ALA A 60 2.73 -7.65 17.79
N ALA A 61 2.25 -6.47 18.19
CA ALA A 61 2.18 -6.04 19.59
C ALA A 61 0.78 -5.56 20.02
N GLY A 62 -0.25 -5.86 19.22
CA GLY A 62 -1.63 -5.45 19.48
C GLY A 62 -1.87 -3.95 19.30
N LYS A 63 -1.09 -3.29 18.43
CA LYS A 63 -1.07 -1.82 18.28
C LYS A 63 -2.36 -1.24 17.74
N LEU A 64 -3.20 -2.06 17.09
CA LEU A 64 -4.42 -1.65 16.40
C LEU A 64 -5.66 -2.39 16.92
N GLN A 65 -5.60 -2.88 18.16
CA GLN A 65 -6.69 -3.66 18.76
C GLN A 65 -8.04 -2.96 18.63
N GLY A 66 -8.99 -3.63 17.97
CA GLY A 66 -10.36 -3.17 17.82
C GLY A 66 -10.53 -2.02 16.81
N LYS A 67 -9.52 -1.72 15.99
CA LYS A 67 -9.60 -0.69 14.95
C LYS A 67 -10.25 -1.23 13.68
N ASN A 68 -10.96 -0.36 12.97
CA ASN A 68 -11.58 -0.67 11.68
C ASN A 68 -10.95 0.15 10.55
N ALA A 69 -10.41 -0.55 9.54
CA ALA A 69 -9.67 0.03 8.44
C ALA A 69 -10.38 -0.15 7.09
N ILE A 70 -10.41 0.91 6.27
CA ILE A 70 -10.69 0.81 4.84
C ILE A 70 -9.36 0.83 4.09
N ILE A 71 -9.11 -0.15 3.21
CA ILE A 71 -7.85 -0.26 2.45
C ILE A 71 -8.17 -0.43 0.97
N THR A 72 -7.81 0.56 0.15
CA THR A 72 -7.94 0.44 -1.31
C THR A 72 -6.74 -0.27 -1.93
N GLY A 73 -6.96 -1.11 -2.94
CA GLY A 73 -5.95 -2.00 -3.49
C GLY A 73 -5.46 -3.02 -2.46
N GLY A 74 -6.37 -3.51 -1.62
CA GLY A 74 -6.07 -4.45 -0.53
C GLY A 74 -5.99 -5.91 -0.97
N ASP A 75 -6.31 -6.20 -2.23
CA ASP A 75 -6.24 -7.52 -2.85
C ASP A 75 -4.81 -8.04 -2.97
N SER A 76 -3.82 -7.18 -3.24
CA SER A 76 -2.45 -7.59 -3.59
C SER A 76 -1.39 -6.59 -3.13
N GLY A 77 -0.11 -6.93 -3.34
CA GLY A 77 1.03 -6.05 -3.13
C GLY A 77 1.08 -5.43 -1.74
N ILE A 78 1.33 -4.11 -1.69
CA ILE A 78 1.43 -3.34 -0.45
C ILE A 78 0.12 -3.38 0.34
N GLY A 79 -1.03 -3.20 -0.33
CA GLY A 79 -2.32 -3.18 0.36
C GLY A 79 -2.66 -4.52 1.02
N ARG A 80 -2.35 -5.65 0.36
CA ARG A 80 -2.44 -6.99 0.98
C ARG A 80 -1.58 -7.09 2.23
N ALA A 81 -0.32 -6.66 2.16
CA ALA A 81 0.57 -6.69 3.32
C ALA A 81 0.05 -5.79 4.46
N VAL A 82 -0.47 -4.60 4.14
CA VAL A 82 -1.09 -3.71 5.13
C VAL A 82 -2.30 -4.38 5.78
N ALA A 83 -3.21 -4.98 5.02
CA ALA A 83 -4.38 -5.66 5.55
C ALA A 83 -3.99 -6.78 6.53
N ILE A 84 -3.02 -7.63 6.15
CA ILE A 84 -2.57 -8.74 6.98
C ILE A 84 -1.85 -8.24 8.24
N LEU A 85 -0.93 -7.27 8.13
CA LEU A 85 -0.23 -6.74 9.31
C LEU A 85 -1.19 -5.98 10.23
N PHE A 86 -2.19 -5.29 9.70
CA PHE A 86 -3.25 -4.69 10.51
C PHE A 86 -4.04 -5.74 11.27
N ALA A 87 -4.35 -6.87 10.63
CA ALA A 87 -5.02 -7.99 11.27
C ALA A 87 -4.17 -8.62 12.38
N MET A 88 -2.87 -8.82 12.14
CA MET A 88 -1.93 -9.28 13.16
C MET A 88 -1.86 -8.33 14.37
N GLU A 89 -2.04 -7.02 14.15
CA GLU A 89 -2.09 -5.99 15.19
C GLU A 89 -3.47 -5.80 15.82
N GLY A 90 -4.48 -6.56 15.39
CA GLY A 90 -5.82 -6.61 16.01
C GLY A 90 -6.89 -5.74 15.35
N ALA A 91 -6.69 -5.30 14.10
CA ALA A 91 -7.67 -4.51 13.35
C ALA A 91 -8.46 -5.34 12.34
N SER A 92 -9.75 -5.02 12.19
CA SER A 92 -10.58 -5.52 11.09
C SER A 92 -10.52 -4.60 9.88
N SER A 93 -10.80 -5.12 8.69
CA SER A 93 -10.66 -4.37 7.44
C SER A 93 -11.81 -4.56 6.45
N LEU A 94 -12.13 -3.50 5.70
CA LEU A 94 -12.77 -3.56 4.40
C LEU A 94 -11.71 -3.32 3.31
N ILE A 95 -11.44 -4.33 2.48
CA ILE A 95 -10.57 -4.17 1.32
C ILE A 95 -11.38 -3.88 0.05
N VAL A 96 -10.88 -2.93 -0.73
CA VAL A 96 -11.49 -2.47 -2.00
C VAL A 96 -10.54 -2.79 -3.14
N TYR A 97 -11.05 -3.32 -4.24
CA TYR A 97 -10.26 -3.79 -5.40
C TYR A 97 -11.13 -3.81 -6.66
N LEU A 98 -10.55 -4.07 -7.82
CA LEU A 98 -11.30 -4.22 -9.07
C LEU A 98 -11.91 -5.62 -9.20
N PRO A 99 -13.08 -5.80 -9.84
CA PRO A 99 -13.71 -7.12 -10.01
C PRO A 99 -12.80 -8.22 -10.57
N GLU A 100 -11.86 -7.86 -11.44
CA GLU A 100 -10.90 -8.77 -12.04
C GLU A 100 -9.92 -9.38 -11.02
N GLU A 101 -9.74 -8.74 -9.86
CA GLU A 101 -8.78 -9.10 -8.81
C GLU A 101 -9.41 -9.94 -7.68
N GLU A 102 -10.65 -10.42 -7.86
CA GLU A 102 -11.43 -11.15 -6.85
C GLU A 102 -10.68 -12.37 -6.27
N SER A 103 -9.96 -13.12 -7.10
CA SER A 103 -9.19 -14.29 -6.65
C SER A 103 -8.11 -13.90 -5.63
N ASP A 104 -7.41 -12.80 -5.87
CA ASP A 104 -6.39 -12.27 -4.97
C ASP A 104 -7.00 -11.62 -3.72
N ALA A 105 -8.14 -10.96 -3.85
CA ALA A 105 -8.87 -10.42 -2.70
C ALA A 105 -9.31 -11.51 -1.71
N GLN A 106 -9.79 -12.66 -2.21
CA GLN A 106 -10.17 -13.79 -1.36
C GLN A 106 -8.97 -14.40 -0.63
N VAL A 107 -7.78 -14.39 -1.23
CA VAL A 107 -6.54 -14.78 -0.55
C VAL A 107 -6.21 -13.82 0.58
N THR A 108 -6.27 -12.51 0.37
CA THR A 108 -6.05 -11.54 1.46
C THR A 108 -7.08 -11.71 2.57
N LYS A 109 -8.36 -11.82 2.21
CA LYS A 109 -9.47 -12.02 3.17
C LYS A 109 -9.20 -13.20 4.08
N LYS A 110 -8.90 -14.36 3.50
CA LYS A 110 -8.58 -15.57 4.26
C LYS A 110 -7.42 -15.36 5.23
N ARG A 111 -6.35 -14.69 4.81
CA ARG A 111 -5.17 -14.44 5.64
C ARG A 111 -5.45 -13.46 6.80
N VAL A 112 -6.32 -12.48 6.60
CA VAL A 112 -6.80 -11.61 7.68
C VAL A 112 -7.64 -12.40 8.68
N GLU A 113 -8.54 -13.26 8.19
CA GLU A 113 -9.38 -14.13 9.03
C GLU A 113 -8.55 -15.17 9.81
N GLU A 114 -7.46 -15.69 9.23
CA GLU A 114 -6.48 -16.55 9.91
C GLU A 114 -5.77 -15.84 11.08
N CYS A 115 -5.69 -14.50 11.06
CA CYS A 115 -5.19 -13.68 12.19
C CYS A 115 -6.28 -13.40 13.25
N GLY A 116 -7.50 -13.90 13.07
CA GLY A 116 -8.62 -13.75 14.00
C GLY A 116 -9.38 -12.41 13.88
N GLN A 117 -9.16 -11.65 12.80
CA GLN A 117 -9.87 -10.40 12.53
C GLN A 117 -10.88 -10.55 11.39
N GLN A 118 -11.83 -9.63 11.28
CA GLN A 118 -12.82 -9.65 10.20
C GLN A 118 -12.26 -8.98 8.95
N CYS A 119 -12.49 -9.59 7.79
CA CYS A 119 -12.21 -8.97 6.50
C CYS A 119 -13.44 -8.95 5.61
N HIS A 120 -13.91 -7.74 5.30
CA HIS A 120 -14.92 -7.50 4.29
C HIS A 120 -14.26 -7.15 2.96
N THR A 121 -14.96 -7.43 1.87
CA THR A 121 -14.46 -7.22 0.51
C THR A 121 -15.50 -6.48 -0.30
N ILE A 122 -15.06 -5.54 -1.15
CA ILE A 122 -15.92 -4.88 -2.13
C ILE A 122 -15.17 -4.66 -3.45
N ALA A 123 -15.66 -5.31 -4.50
CA ALA A 123 -15.15 -5.18 -5.85
C ALA A 123 -15.86 -4.03 -6.58
N LEU A 124 -15.14 -2.93 -6.86
CA LEU A 124 -15.65 -1.82 -7.66
C LEU A 124 -14.54 -0.86 -8.10
N ASP A 125 -14.85 -0.06 -9.12
CA ASP A 125 -13.97 1.02 -9.60
C ASP A 125 -14.11 2.30 -8.75
N ILE A 126 -13.02 2.70 -8.09
CA ILE A 126 -12.97 3.86 -7.18
C ILE A 126 -12.93 5.21 -7.90
N ARG A 127 -12.79 5.26 -9.23
CA ARG A 127 -12.81 6.51 -10.00
C ARG A 127 -14.14 7.25 -9.90
N LYS A 128 -15.23 6.52 -9.65
CA LYS A 128 -16.59 7.07 -9.54
C LYS A 128 -16.89 7.49 -8.10
N LYS A 129 -17.35 8.73 -7.90
CA LYS A 129 -17.70 9.27 -6.56
C LYS A 129 -18.79 8.46 -5.87
N GLU A 130 -19.76 7.91 -6.62
CA GLU A 130 -20.85 7.09 -6.10
C GLU A 130 -20.32 5.77 -5.54
N ASN A 131 -19.30 5.19 -6.17
CA ASN A 131 -18.65 3.99 -5.68
C ASN A 131 -17.84 4.27 -4.41
N CYS A 132 -17.17 5.43 -4.32
CA CYS A 132 -16.54 5.87 -3.07
C CYS A 132 -17.54 5.98 -1.92
N GLN A 133 -18.75 6.49 -2.16
CA GLN A 133 -19.82 6.53 -1.14
C GLN A 133 -20.29 5.13 -0.73
N LYS A 134 -20.42 4.19 -1.68
CA LYS A 134 -20.79 2.79 -1.38
C LYS A 134 -19.77 2.13 -0.45
N ILE A 135 -18.47 2.39 -0.64
CA ILE A 135 -17.42 1.88 0.25
C ILE A 135 -17.65 2.38 1.68
N ILE A 136 -17.90 3.67 1.87
CA ILE A 136 -18.12 4.25 3.19
C ILE A 136 -19.36 3.66 3.85
N ASN A 137 -20.46 3.54 3.10
CA ASN A 137 -21.70 2.95 3.59
C ASN A 137 -21.51 1.49 4.03
N MET A 138 -20.81 0.69 3.22
CA MET A 138 -20.52 -0.71 3.57
C MET A 138 -19.62 -0.79 4.81
N ALA A 139 -18.59 0.06 4.91
CA ALA A 139 -17.72 0.09 6.09
C ALA A 139 -18.51 0.37 7.37
N LEU A 140 -19.42 1.35 7.33
CA LEU A 140 -20.28 1.67 8.47
C LEU A 140 -21.27 0.54 8.78
N GLU A 141 -21.87 -0.09 7.76
CA GLU A 141 -22.80 -1.21 7.94
C GLU A 141 -22.11 -2.43 8.57
N LYS A 142 -20.91 -2.78 8.09
CA LYS A 142 -20.23 -4.03 8.48
C LYS A 142 -19.35 -3.88 9.72
N MET A 143 -18.67 -2.74 9.87
CA MET A 143 -17.69 -2.50 10.94
C MET A 143 -18.16 -1.50 12.00
N GLY A 144 -19.26 -0.79 11.76
CA GLY A 144 -19.85 0.18 12.71
C GLY A 144 -19.06 1.48 12.90
N SER A 145 -17.80 1.54 12.47
CA SER A 145 -16.93 2.70 12.59
C SER A 145 -15.81 2.67 11.55
N ILE A 146 -15.15 3.83 11.37
CA ILE A 146 -13.99 3.98 10.48
C ILE A 146 -12.91 4.69 11.29
N ASP A 147 -11.87 3.96 11.68
CA ASP A 147 -10.72 4.51 12.41
C ASP A 147 -9.55 4.85 11.48
N ILE A 148 -9.39 4.06 10.42
CA ILE A 148 -8.24 4.15 9.52
C ILE A 148 -8.73 4.14 8.07
N LEU A 149 -8.29 5.12 7.28
CA LEU A 149 -8.41 5.10 5.82
C LEU A 149 -7.01 4.97 5.21
N VAL A 150 -6.79 3.89 4.48
CA VAL A 150 -5.59 3.67 3.66
C VAL A 150 -5.95 3.84 2.19
N ASN A 151 -5.57 4.98 1.62
CA ASN A 151 -5.66 5.19 0.18
C ASN A 151 -4.38 4.64 -0.47
N ASN A 152 -4.46 3.44 -1.04
CA ASN A 152 -3.30 2.74 -1.61
C ASN A 152 -3.46 2.33 -3.08
N ALA A 153 -4.68 2.07 -3.55
CA ALA A 153 -4.95 1.76 -4.96
C ALA A 153 -4.36 2.83 -5.89
N ALA A 154 -3.77 2.38 -6.99
CA ALA A 154 -3.18 3.26 -7.98
C ALA A 154 -3.23 2.62 -9.37
N PHE A 155 -3.28 3.49 -10.39
CA PHE A 155 -2.97 3.15 -11.76
C PHE A 155 -1.63 3.77 -12.15
N GLN A 156 -0.83 3.04 -12.92
CA GLN A 156 0.37 3.56 -13.58
C GLN A 156 0.50 2.91 -14.95
N ASP A 157 1.10 3.61 -15.90
CA ASP A 157 1.43 3.08 -17.22
C ASP A 157 2.68 3.78 -17.73
N MET A 158 3.67 3.01 -18.18
CA MET A 158 4.99 3.51 -18.49
C MET A 158 5.10 3.96 -19.95
N LEU A 159 5.38 5.24 -20.16
CA LEU A 159 5.60 5.86 -21.47
C LEU A 159 6.77 6.83 -21.38
N SER A 160 7.68 6.77 -22.36
CA SER A 160 8.95 7.50 -22.29
C SER A 160 8.86 8.95 -22.78
N ASP A 161 7.83 9.27 -23.56
CA ASP A 161 7.62 10.60 -24.13
C ASP A 161 6.20 11.11 -23.83
N ILE A 162 6.07 12.40 -23.51
CA ILE A 162 4.77 13.02 -23.20
C ILE A 162 3.80 12.97 -24.39
N SER A 163 4.31 12.96 -25.63
CA SER A 163 3.50 12.89 -26.85
C SER A 163 2.80 11.54 -27.05
N GLU A 164 3.24 10.50 -26.34
CA GLU A 164 2.61 9.17 -26.34
C GLU A 164 1.50 9.05 -25.29
N ILE A 165 1.42 10.00 -24.34
CA ILE A 165 0.42 9.99 -23.27
C ILE A 165 -0.89 10.54 -23.81
N ASP A 166 -1.79 9.65 -24.19
CA ASP A 166 -3.17 10.01 -24.52
C ASP A 166 -3.87 10.69 -23.33
N GLU A 167 -4.75 11.64 -23.60
CA GLU A 167 -5.53 12.32 -22.56
C GLU A 167 -6.31 11.33 -21.69
N SER A 168 -6.77 10.22 -22.28
CA SER A 168 -7.48 9.17 -21.55
C SER A 168 -6.61 8.46 -20.50
N GLN A 169 -5.31 8.29 -20.75
CA GLN A 169 -4.38 7.74 -19.76
C GLN A 169 -4.15 8.75 -18.65
N TRP A 170 -3.90 10.02 -19.02
CA TRP A 170 -3.75 11.12 -18.07
C TRP A 170 -4.96 11.23 -17.13
N GLU A 171 -6.17 11.27 -17.69
CA GLU A 171 -7.42 11.31 -16.94
C GLU A 171 -7.55 10.09 -16.02
N LYS A 172 -7.33 8.87 -16.54
CA LYS A 172 -7.41 7.65 -15.73
C LYS A 172 -6.43 7.66 -14.55
N SER A 173 -5.21 8.14 -14.76
CA SER A 173 -4.19 8.31 -13.72
C SER A 173 -4.70 9.25 -12.61
N PHE A 174 -5.23 10.43 -12.95
CA PHE A 174 -5.74 11.39 -11.96
C PHE A 174 -7.04 10.91 -11.28
N GLU A 175 -7.97 10.34 -12.03
CA GLU A 175 -9.22 9.79 -11.50
C GLU A 175 -8.94 8.70 -10.46
N THR A 176 -7.97 7.84 -10.75
CA THR A 176 -7.61 6.71 -9.87
C THR A 176 -6.78 7.18 -8.69
N ASN A 177 -5.77 8.03 -8.91
CA ASN A 177 -4.73 8.26 -7.91
C ASN A 177 -4.98 9.50 -7.03
N ILE A 178 -5.84 10.44 -7.44
CA ILE A 178 -6.11 11.65 -6.62
C ILE A 178 -7.59 11.97 -6.47
N TYR A 179 -8.45 11.78 -7.49
CA TYR A 179 -9.88 12.01 -7.31
C TYR A 179 -10.48 11.00 -6.33
N SER A 180 -10.11 9.72 -6.44
CA SER A 180 -10.55 8.70 -5.48
C SER A 180 -10.09 9.03 -4.05
N PHE A 181 -8.85 9.49 -3.85
CA PHE A 181 -8.30 9.89 -2.55
C PHE A 181 -9.10 11.05 -1.95
N PHE A 182 -9.42 12.06 -2.79
CA PHE A 182 -10.27 13.17 -2.40
C PHE A 182 -11.67 12.70 -2.00
N TYR A 183 -12.34 11.89 -2.81
CA TYR A 183 -13.70 11.41 -2.54
C TYR A 183 -13.75 10.56 -1.26
N LEU A 184 -12.84 9.59 -1.13
CA LEU A 184 -12.77 8.72 0.04
C LEU A 184 -12.47 9.52 1.31
N ALA A 185 -11.49 10.42 1.30
CA ALA A 185 -11.22 11.27 2.45
C ALA A 185 -12.42 12.16 2.80
N LYS A 186 -13.04 12.82 1.80
CA LYS A 186 -14.20 13.68 1.98
C LYS A 186 -15.36 12.95 2.66
N TYR A 187 -15.66 11.74 2.22
CA TYR A 187 -16.78 10.96 2.76
C TYR A 187 -16.43 10.26 4.09
N CYS A 188 -15.20 9.72 4.24
CA CYS A 188 -14.75 9.13 5.51
C CYS A 188 -14.72 10.13 6.67
N LEU A 189 -14.23 11.35 6.44
CA LEU A 189 -14.01 12.35 7.49
C LEU A 189 -15.28 12.79 8.22
N VAL A 190 -16.45 12.56 7.62
CA VAL A 190 -17.75 12.80 8.27
C VAL A 190 -17.98 11.83 9.44
N HIS A 191 -17.39 10.64 9.38
CA HIS A 191 -17.62 9.54 10.31
C HIS A 191 -16.41 9.25 11.22
N MET A 192 -15.23 9.77 10.87
CA MET A 192 -14.02 9.64 11.67
C MET A 192 -14.07 10.49 12.94
N LYS A 193 -13.54 9.94 14.03
CA LYS A 193 -13.46 10.59 15.35
C LYS A 193 -12.02 10.94 15.71
N GLN A 194 -11.83 11.71 16.78
CA GLN A 194 -10.51 11.96 17.36
C GLN A 194 -9.75 10.65 17.57
N GLY A 195 -8.47 10.63 17.17
CA GLY A 195 -7.62 9.44 17.19
C GLY A 195 -7.65 8.61 15.91
N ALA A 196 -8.54 8.93 14.95
CA ALA A 196 -8.51 8.34 13.61
C ALA A 196 -7.35 8.87 12.77
N THR A 197 -7.05 8.17 11.67
CA THR A 197 -5.93 8.51 10.80
C THR A 197 -6.21 8.16 9.34
N ILE A 198 -5.67 8.99 8.44
CA ILE A 198 -5.64 8.74 7.00
C ILE A 198 -4.19 8.54 6.59
N ILE A 199 -3.92 7.47 5.84
CA ILE A 199 -2.59 7.16 5.33
C ILE A 199 -2.68 7.01 3.81
N ASN A 200 -1.95 7.87 3.10
CA ASN A 200 -1.92 7.89 1.65
C ASN A 200 -0.65 7.22 1.12
N CYS A 201 -0.76 6.30 0.16
CA CYS A 201 0.38 5.68 -0.50
C CYS A 201 0.79 6.52 -1.73
N ALA A 202 1.86 7.31 -1.60
CA ALA A 202 2.43 8.05 -2.71
C ALA A 202 3.49 7.21 -3.45
N SER A 203 4.70 7.75 -3.61
CA SER A 203 5.84 7.09 -4.25
C SER A 203 7.10 7.93 -4.00
N VAL A 204 8.27 7.33 -4.21
CA VAL A 204 9.54 8.05 -4.38
C VAL A 204 9.56 8.93 -5.64
N ASN A 205 8.80 8.58 -6.67
CA ASN A 205 8.80 9.21 -8.00
C ASN A 205 8.76 10.76 -8.01
N PRO A 206 7.85 11.45 -7.29
CA PRO A 206 7.78 12.90 -7.31
C PRO A 206 9.01 13.59 -6.70
N TYR A 207 9.80 12.86 -5.90
CA TYR A 207 11.02 13.40 -5.30
C TYR A 207 12.25 13.23 -6.19
N ILE A 208 12.27 12.19 -7.04
CA ILE A 208 13.38 11.92 -7.97
C ILE A 208 13.09 12.41 -9.39
N GLY A 209 11.88 12.90 -9.68
CA GLY A 209 11.50 13.41 -10.99
C GLY A 209 11.46 12.32 -12.06
N ARG A 210 10.89 11.16 -11.75
CA ARG A 210 10.84 10.01 -12.68
C ARG A 210 9.94 10.33 -13.90
N GLY A 211 10.57 10.59 -15.05
CA GLY A 211 9.93 11.14 -16.25
C GLY A 211 9.20 10.14 -17.15
N ASP A 212 9.62 8.86 -17.15
CA ASP A 212 9.01 7.74 -17.90
C ASP A 212 7.66 7.26 -17.31
N LEU A 213 7.18 7.94 -16.27
CA LEU A 213 5.92 7.73 -15.57
C LEU A 213 5.29 9.10 -15.28
N LEU A 214 5.30 10.03 -16.23
CA LEU A 214 5.02 11.45 -16.00
C LEU A 214 3.67 11.73 -15.31
N ASP A 215 2.58 11.13 -15.81
CA ASP A 215 1.23 11.26 -15.26
C ASP A 215 1.14 10.67 -13.84
N TYR A 216 1.64 9.45 -13.64
CA TYR A 216 1.74 8.80 -12.34
C TYR A 216 2.56 9.64 -11.35
N THR A 217 3.77 10.06 -11.73
CA THR A 217 4.66 10.92 -10.93
C THR A 217 3.95 12.21 -10.51
N SER A 218 3.22 12.84 -11.44
CA SER A 218 2.39 14.03 -11.16
C SER A 218 1.32 13.74 -10.11
N THR A 219 0.59 12.62 -10.25
CA THR A 219 -0.43 12.23 -9.25
C THR A 219 0.16 11.95 -7.87
N LYS A 220 1.35 11.33 -7.80
CA LYS A 220 2.02 11.06 -6.52
C LYS A 220 2.52 12.35 -5.86
N GLY A 221 2.94 13.34 -6.63
CA GLY A 221 3.21 14.69 -6.13
C GLY A 221 1.95 15.37 -5.58
N ALA A 222 0.82 15.25 -6.30
CA ALA A 222 -0.47 15.76 -5.83
C ALA A 222 -0.91 15.10 -4.51
N ILE A 223 -0.68 13.78 -4.35
CA ILE A 223 -0.96 13.06 -3.10
C ILE A 223 -0.14 13.62 -1.91
N VAL A 224 1.14 13.94 -2.12
CA VAL A 224 2.00 14.54 -1.08
C VAL A 224 1.45 15.90 -0.64
N ALA A 225 1.14 16.78 -1.60
CA ALA A 225 0.56 18.09 -1.31
C ALA A 225 -0.81 17.97 -0.63
N PHE A 226 -1.67 17.09 -1.12
CA PHE A 226 -2.99 16.78 -0.54
C PHE A 226 -2.87 16.31 0.91
N THR A 227 -1.92 15.41 1.20
CA THR A 227 -1.68 14.90 2.56
C THR A 227 -1.34 16.03 3.52
N ARG A 228 -0.40 16.90 3.16
CA ARG A 228 0.03 18.04 3.98
C ARG A 228 -1.11 19.01 4.24
N ALA A 229 -1.83 19.40 3.17
CA ALA A 229 -2.95 20.33 3.26
C ALA A 229 -4.11 19.75 4.11
N LEU A 230 -4.48 18.49 3.89
CA LEU A 230 -5.55 17.85 4.62
C LEU A 230 -5.20 17.64 6.10
N SER A 231 -3.94 17.29 6.41
CA SER A 231 -3.44 17.24 7.79
C SER A 231 -3.71 18.56 8.51
N ASN A 232 -3.28 19.68 7.94
CA ASN A 232 -3.47 21.01 8.54
C ASN A 232 -4.95 21.33 8.81
N GLN A 233 -5.86 20.87 7.94
CA GLN A 233 -7.30 21.05 8.15
C GLN A 233 -7.88 20.18 9.28
N GLN A 234 -7.42 18.93 9.43
CA GLN A 234 -8.05 17.96 10.32
C GLN A 234 -7.38 17.84 11.70
N LEU A 235 -6.20 18.44 11.90
CA LEU A 235 -5.50 18.43 13.19
C LEU A 235 -6.36 18.91 14.36
N LYS A 236 -7.18 19.95 14.18
CA LYS A 236 -8.09 20.46 15.25
C LYS A 236 -9.17 19.46 15.67
N LYS A 237 -9.45 18.45 14.84
CA LYS A 237 -10.35 17.33 15.16
C LYS A 237 -9.62 16.12 15.74
N GLY A 238 -8.30 16.23 15.93
CA GLY A 238 -7.46 15.13 16.40
C GLY A 238 -7.35 13.97 15.41
N ILE A 239 -7.48 14.24 14.11
CA ILE A 239 -7.30 13.26 13.03
C ILE A 239 -5.97 13.52 12.35
N ARG A 240 -5.12 12.49 12.23
CA ARG A 240 -3.83 12.60 11.57
C ARG A 240 -3.96 12.22 10.10
N VAL A 241 -3.16 12.87 9.24
CA VAL A 241 -3.09 12.54 7.82
C VAL A 241 -1.62 12.47 7.43
N ASN A 242 -1.15 11.31 7.01
CA ASN A 242 0.25 11.08 6.66
C ASN A 242 0.37 10.32 5.35
N CYS A 243 1.59 10.20 4.85
CA CYS A 243 1.87 9.53 3.60
C CYS A 243 3.05 8.56 3.74
N VAL A 244 2.98 7.44 3.04
CA VAL A 244 4.11 6.55 2.81
C VAL A 244 4.53 6.70 1.34
N CYS A 245 5.83 6.87 1.09
CA CYS A 245 6.43 7.09 -0.21
C CYS A 245 7.40 5.93 -0.52
N PRO A 246 6.90 4.77 -0.98
CA PRO A 246 7.73 3.60 -1.23
C PRO A 246 8.70 3.82 -2.39
N GLY A 247 9.82 3.09 -2.36
CA GLY A 247 10.72 2.93 -3.52
C GLY A 247 10.19 1.87 -4.51
N PRO A 248 11.09 1.13 -5.20
CA PRO A 248 10.72 0.00 -6.03
C PRO A 248 10.37 -1.19 -5.13
N ILE A 249 9.09 -1.57 -5.14
CA ILE A 249 8.53 -2.66 -4.33
C ILE A 249 7.98 -3.75 -5.23
N TRP A 250 8.37 -5.00 -4.99
CA TRP A 250 7.89 -6.12 -5.79
C TRP A 250 6.39 -6.36 -5.59
N THR A 251 5.60 -6.05 -6.62
CA THR A 251 4.13 -6.11 -6.63
C THR A 251 3.64 -6.44 -8.04
N PRO A 252 2.38 -6.88 -8.23
CA PRO A 252 1.83 -7.19 -9.56
C PRO A 252 1.82 -6.00 -10.50
N LEU A 253 1.76 -4.77 -9.95
CA LEU A 253 1.79 -3.54 -10.72
C LEU A 253 3.06 -3.43 -11.58
N ILE A 254 4.20 -3.97 -11.12
CA ILE A 254 5.49 -3.90 -11.81
C ILE A 254 5.45 -4.66 -13.15
N PRO A 255 5.25 -6.00 -13.19
CA PRO A 255 5.20 -6.74 -14.45
C PRO A 255 3.97 -6.43 -15.30
N ALA A 256 2.94 -5.77 -14.75
CA ALA A 256 1.77 -5.36 -15.53
C ALA A 256 1.95 -4.04 -16.29
N THR A 257 2.96 -3.23 -15.94
CA THR A 257 3.04 -1.84 -16.41
C THR A 257 4.44 -1.37 -16.79
N MET A 258 5.50 -1.98 -16.27
CA MET A 258 6.87 -1.58 -16.56
C MET A 258 7.41 -2.28 -17.81
N GLN A 259 8.27 -1.58 -18.56
CA GLN A 259 8.99 -2.15 -19.69
C GLN A 259 10.17 -3.03 -19.21
N THR A 260 10.65 -3.91 -20.09
CA THR A 260 11.72 -4.88 -19.81
C THR A 260 12.97 -4.22 -19.25
N GLU A 261 13.42 -3.14 -19.87
CA GLU A 261 14.64 -2.39 -19.50
C GLU A 261 14.53 -1.82 -18.09
N ALA A 262 13.35 -1.33 -17.72
CA ALA A 262 13.10 -0.79 -16.39
C ALA A 262 13.00 -1.91 -15.32
N MET A 263 12.50 -3.09 -15.69
CA MET A 263 12.50 -4.27 -14.82
C MET A 263 13.92 -4.81 -14.58
N GLU A 264 14.80 -4.77 -15.57
CA GLU A 264 16.20 -5.16 -15.40
C GLU A 264 16.91 -4.29 -14.35
N GLN A 265 16.55 -3.01 -14.28
CA GLN A 265 17.11 -2.04 -13.34
C GLN A 265 16.36 -1.96 -12.01
N PHE A 266 15.33 -2.78 -11.79
CA PHE A 266 14.44 -2.69 -10.62
C PHE A 266 15.15 -2.85 -9.26
N HIS A 267 16.33 -3.48 -9.27
CA HIS A 267 17.19 -3.69 -8.10
C HIS A 267 18.20 -2.55 -7.84
N ALA A 268 18.28 -1.55 -8.72
CA ALA A 268 19.31 -0.50 -8.72
C ALA A 268 19.07 0.61 -7.68
N VAL A 269 18.71 0.24 -6.45
CA VAL A 269 18.66 1.13 -5.29
C VAL A 269 19.90 0.92 -4.40
N PRO A 270 20.24 1.84 -3.49
CA PRO A 270 21.42 1.69 -2.63
C PRO A 270 21.49 0.39 -1.80
N MET A 271 20.35 -0.14 -1.35
CA MET A 271 20.28 -1.46 -0.69
C MET A 271 20.47 -2.66 -1.64
N GLY A 272 20.62 -2.43 -2.94
CA GLY A 272 20.97 -3.43 -3.95
C GLY A 272 19.88 -4.46 -4.26
N ARG A 273 18.63 -4.19 -3.87
CA ARG A 273 17.46 -5.04 -4.12
C ARG A 273 16.16 -4.24 -4.06
N PRO A 274 15.08 -4.68 -4.71
CA PRO A 274 13.76 -4.13 -4.45
C PRO A 274 13.28 -4.45 -3.03
N GLY A 275 12.40 -3.59 -2.52
CA GLY A 275 11.70 -3.83 -1.26
C GLY A 275 10.57 -4.86 -1.43
N GLN A 276 10.18 -5.50 -0.34
CA GLN A 276 9.00 -6.34 -0.28
C GLN A 276 7.80 -5.59 0.32
N PRO A 277 6.55 -5.96 -0.04
CA PRO A 277 5.36 -5.32 0.51
C PRO A 277 5.29 -5.27 2.04
N SER A 278 5.73 -6.33 2.72
CA SER A 278 5.78 -6.41 4.18
C SER A 278 6.65 -5.33 4.82
N GLU A 279 7.80 -5.01 4.22
CA GLU A 279 8.73 -3.99 4.74
C GLU A 279 8.08 -2.61 4.72
N VAL A 280 7.29 -2.31 3.68
CA VAL A 280 6.53 -1.06 3.57
C VAL A 280 5.33 -1.05 4.52
N ALA A 281 4.63 -2.17 4.66
CA ALA A 281 3.45 -2.28 5.53
C ALA A 281 3.76 -1.96 7.01
N THR A 282 5.00 -2.17 7.48
CA THR A 282 5.42 -1.73 8.83
C THR A 282 5.27 -0.21 9.05
N CYS A 283 5.51 0.61 8.01
CA CYS A 283 5.30 2.05 8.07
C CYS A 283 3.82 2.40 8.23
N PHE A 284 2.93 1.64 7.59
CA PHE A 284 1.49 1.82 7.74
C PHE A 284 1.02 1.44 9.14
N VAL A 285 1.55 0.37 9.74
CA VAL A 285 1.24 0.01 11.15
C VAL A 285 1.65 1.15 12.09
N PHE A 286 2.87 1.64 11.95
CA PHE A 286 3.37 2.76 12.76
C PHE A 286 2.47 4.01 12.63
N LEU A 287 2.17 4.42 11.40
CA LEU A 287 1.32 5.58 11.11
C LEU A 287 -0.15 5.38 11.52
N ALA A 288 -0.64 4.14 11.56
CA ALA A 288 -1.99 3.82 12.01
C ALA A 288 -2.10 3.83 13.55
N SER A 289 -1.04 3.44 14.24
CA SER A 289 -1.00 3.30 15.70
C SER A 289 -0.80 4.63 16.44
N GLN A 290 -0.93 4.59 17.77
CA GLN A 290 -0.62 5.72 18.65
C GLN A 290 0.88 6.02 18.78
N ASP A 291 1.76 5.13 18.32
CA ASP A 291 3.21 5.36 18.30
C ASP A 291 3.58 6.61 17.47
N SER A 292 2.70 7.00 16.53
CA SER A 292 2.84 8.18 15.68
C SER A 292 1.94 9.35 16.09
N SER A 293 1.57 9.44 17.37
CA SER A 293 0.64 10.46 17.90
C SER A 293 1.07 11.91 17.62
N TYR A 294 2.39 12.18 17.49
CA TYR A 294 2.94 13.50 17.16
C TYR A 294 3.36 13.65 15.68
N ILE A 295 2.90 12.76 14.81
CA ILE A 295 3.25 12.76 13.38
C ILE A 295 1.99 13.02 12.55
N SER A 296 1.95 14.16 11.87
CA SER A 296 0.90 14.53 10.90
C SER A 296 1.48 15.38 9.78
N GLY A 297 0.99 15.19 8.56
CA GLY A 297 1.45 15.87 7.36
C GLY A 297 2.79 15.37 6.83
N GLN A 298 3.28 14.24 7.36
CA GLN A 298 4.63 13.74 7.10
C GLN A 298 4.65 12.64 6.03
N CYS A 299 5.82 12.45 5.42
CA CYS A 299 6.10 11.38 4.47
C CYS A 299 7.15 10.43 5.06
N LEU A 300 6.85 9.13 5.08
CA LEU A 300 7.84 8.08 5.38
C LEU A 300 8.37 7.48 4.08
N HIS A 301 9.68 7.24 4.00
CA HIS A 301 10.36 6.84 2.76
C HIS A 301 11.02 5.44 2.85
N PRO A 302 10.24 4.33 2.89
CA PRO A 302 10.79 2.99 2.80
C PRO A 302 11.21 2.68 1.36
N ASN A 303 12.40 3.15 0.97
CA ASN A 303 12.80 3.25 -0.44
C ASN A 303 14.18 2.65 -0.77
N GLY A 304 14.75 1.84 0.10
CA GLY A 304 16.03 1.18 -0.16
C GLY A 304 17.25 2.10 -0.10
N GLY A 305 17.16 3.23 0.62
CA GLY A 305 18.27 4.15 0.86
C GLY A 305 18.42 5.26 -0.17
N MET A 306 17.45 5.45 -1.06
CA MET A 306 17.46 6.57 -2.00
C MET A 306 17.28 7.90 -1.26
N MET A 307 18.28 8.77 -1.38
CA MET A 307 18.24 10.11 -0.79
C MET A 307 17.28 11.01 -1.58
N VAL A 308 16.30 11.57 -0.88
CA VAL A 308 15.21 12.38 -1.49
C VAL A 308 15.02 13.75 -0.85
N ASN A 309 15.97 14.16 0.01
CA ASN A 309 15.89 15.42 0.76
C ASN A 309 14.55 15.56 1.53
N GLY A 310 14.17 14.48 2.23
CA GLY A 310 12.89 14.33 2.93
C GLY A 310 12.74 15.18 4.18
#